data_AF-A0A954S8M9-F1
#
_entry.id   AF-A0A954S8M9-F1
#
_cell.length_a   1.000
_cell.length_b   1.000
_cell.length_c   1.000
_cell.angle_alpha   90.00
_cell.angle_beta   90.00
_cell.angle_gamma   90.00
#
_symmetry.space_group_name_H-M   'P 1'
#
loop_
_entity.id
_entity.type
_entity.pdbx_description
1 polymer ?
#
loop_
_entity_poly.entity_id
_entity_poly.type
_entity_poly.pdbx_seq_one_letter_code
_entity_poly.pdbx_strand_id
1 'polypeptide(L)'
;VEKRVLFDPFRILRLLPDWRTLHMWYRYCTENKKDDTLLLAVIREFARDGIHFKSALEFCPEILVKHGFLTQRQPTAAQWKDVLFGWEIAKEMGRLDVGQTIIVNDTAVIAVEAIEGTDECIRRAGTLCRRGGMSVIKVAKPSQDMRFDVPTVGMQTIQTMREAGARVLAIESGMTILLDEEEVIELADKLGICIVSLKSEEVRLRVAG
;
A
#
# COMPACT_ATOMS: atom_id res chain seq x y z
N VAL A 1 0.76 -12.70 -6.76
CA VAL A 1 2.01 -13.49 -6.84
C VAL A 1 2.92 -12.98 -5.73
N GLU A 2 3.34 -13.84 -4.80
CA GLU A 2 4.24 -13.41 -3.72
C GLU A 2 5.60 -13.00 -4.30
N LYS A 3 6.04 -11.77 -4.03
CA LYS A 3 7.33 -11.24 -4.50
C LYS A 3 8.53 -12.06 -4.01
N ARG A 4 8.32 -12.88 -2.97
CA ARG A 4 9.28 -13.86 -2.44
C ARG A 4 9.75 -14.88 -3.47
N VAL A 5 8.92 -15.19 -4.48
CA VAL A 5 9.27 -16.14 -5.57
C VAL A 5 10.50 -15.67 -6.35
N LEU A 6 10.77 -14.36 -6.40
CA LEU A 6 11.98 -13.83 -7.04
C LEU A 6 13.27 -14.35 -6.38
N PHE A 7 13.22 -14.67 -5.10
CA PHE A 7 14.36 -15.10 -4.27
C PHE A 7 14.40 -16.62 -4.06
N ASP A 8 13.51 -17.36 -4.72
CA ASP A 8 13.52 -18.82 -4.70
C ASP A 8 14.70 -19.36 -5.54
N PRO A 9 15.56 -20.24 -4.99
CA PRO A 9 16.74 -20.76 -5.69
C PRO A 9 16.39 -21.57 -6.94
N PHE A 10 15.19 -22.15 -7.00
CA PHE A 10 14.70 -22.94 -8.13
C PHE A 10 13.66 -22.18 -8.96
N ARG A 11 13.60 -20.85 -8.87
CA ARG A 11 12.59 -20.02 -9.56
C ARG A 11 12.48 -20.29 -11.05
N ILE A 12 13.58 -20.57 -11.75
CA ILE A 12 13.57 -20.82 -13.21
C ILE A 12 12.87 -22.15 -13.52
N LEU A 13 13.11 -23.18 -12.72
CA LEU A 13 12.45 -24.49 -12.87
C LEU A 13 10.98 -24.43 -12.45
N ARG A 14 10.67 -23.59 -11.46
CA ARG A 14 9.31 -23.43 -10.94
C ARG A 14 8.42 -22.57 -11.85
N LEU A 15 8.97 -21.50 -12.42
CA LEU A 15 8.23 -20.56 -13.26
C LEU A 15 8.24 -20.92 -14.75
N LEU A 16 9.20 -21.74 -15.20
CA LEU A 16 9.35 -22.20 -16.58
C LEU A 16 9.16 -21.05 -17.60
N PRO A 17 9.99 -19.99 -17.55
CA PRO A 17 9.80 -18.82 -18.39
C PRO A 17 9.92 -19.19 -19.87
N ASP A 18 8.98 -18.73 -20.67
CA ASP A 18 9.04 -18.84 -22.12
C ASP A 18 10.08 -17.87 -22.72
N TRP A 19 10.33 -18.01 -24.02
CA TRP A 19 11.30 -17.15 -24.72
C TRP A 19 10.95 -15.66 -24.61
N ARG A 20 9.65 -15.34 -24.61
CA ARG A 20 9.16 -13.97 -24.48
C ARG A 20 9.51 -13.38 -23.11
N THR A 21 9.28 -14.14 -22.05
CA THR A 21 9.63 -13.77 -20.67
C THR A 21 11.13 -13.57 -20.54
N LEU A 22 11.95 -14.47 -21.10
CA LEU A 22 13.42 -14.33 -21.10
C LEU A 22 13.85 -13.05 -21.84
N HIS A 23 13.33 -12.83 -23.05
CA HIS A 23 13.62 -11.62 -23.83
C HIS A 23 13.26 -10.35 -23.06
N MET A 24 12.04 -10.25 -22.53
CA MET A 24 11.59 -9.13 -21.70
C MET A 24 12.51 -8.92 -20.49
N TRP A 25 12.83 -10.00 -19.77
CA TRP A 25 13.62 -9.96 -18.55
C TRP A 25 15.03 -9.42 -18.78
N TYR A 26 15.72 -9.93 -19.80
CA TYR A 26 17.08 -9.50 -20.14
C TYR A 26 17.13 -8.14 -20.84
N ARG A 27 16.03 -7.68 -21.42
CA ARG A 27 15.97 -6.40 -22.11
C ARG A 27 15.58 -5.24 -21.19
N TYR A 28 14.66 -5.46 -20.25
CA TYR A 28 14.04 -4.38 -19.48
C TYR A 28 14.29 -4.45 -17.97
N CYS A 29 14.66 -5.62 -17.43
CA CYS A 29 14.76 -5.80 -15.97
C CYS A 29 16.21 -5.93 -15.48
N THR A 30 17.24 -5.66 -16.29
CA THR A 30 18.65 -5.94 -15.93
C THR A 30 19.24 -4.97 -14.92
N GLU A 31 18.83 -3.71 -14.93
CA GLU A 31 19.38 -2.67 -14.05
C GLU A 31 18.95 -2.84 -12.58
N ASN A 32 17.67 -3.15 -12.34
CA ASN A 32 17.13 -3.34 -11.01
C ASN A 32 15.85 -4.21 -11.05
N LYS A 33 15.41 -4.68 -9.87
CA LYS A 33 14.20 -5.52 -9.69
C LYS A 33 13.11 -4.81 -8.89
N LYS A 34 13.04 -3.49 -9.05
CA LYS A 34 11.98 -2.65 -8.51
C LYS A 34 10.62 -3.09 -9.07
N ASP A 35 9.56 -2.90 -8.29
CA ASP A 35 8.22 -3.33 -8.68
C ASP A 35 7.77 -2.63 -9.96
N ASP A 36 7.97 -1.31 -10.00
CA ASP A 36 7.63 -0.48 -11.15
C ASP A 36 8.40 -0.93 -12.40
N THR A 37 9.69 -1.28 -12.26
CA THR A 37 10.52 -1.78 -13.37
C THR A 37 9.95 -3.08 -13.95
N LEU A 38 9.57 -4.03 -13.08
CA LEU A 38 9.02 -5.31 -13.50
C LEU A 38 7.66 -5.15 -14.18
N LEU A 39 6.78 -4.32 -13.61
CA LEU A 39 5.44 -4.07 -14.16
C LEU A 39 5.52 -3.34 -15.51
N LEU A 40 6.35 -2.29 -15.61
CA LEU A 40 6.55 -1.55 -16.87
C LEU A 40 7.18 -2.44 -17.95
N ALA A 41 8.04 -3.39 -17.59
CA ALA A 41 8.60 -4.35 -18.54
C ALA A 41 7.50 -5.21 -19.18
N VAL A 42 6.55 -5.69 -18.38
CA VAL A 42 5.39 -6.45 -18.88
C VAL A 42 4.54 -5.57 -19.81
N ILE A 43 4.20 -4.36 -19.38
CA ILE A 43 3.40 -3.42 -20.20
C ILE A 43 4.07 -3.14 -21.55
N ARG A 44 5.39 -2.87 -21.54
CA ARG A 44 6.17 -2.64 -22.76
C ARG A 44 6.20 -3.86 -23.68
N GLU A 45 6.31 -5.06 -23.11
CA GLU A 45 6.38 -6.29 -23.90
C GLU A 45 5.07 -6.58 -24.63
N PHE A 46 3.91 -6.28 -24.03
CA PHE A 46 2.61 -6.36 -24.71
C PHE A 46 2.39 -5.22 -25.72
N ALA A 47 2.87 -4.01 -25.42
CA ALA A 47 2.77 -2.89 -26.35
C ALA A 47 3.49 -3.14 -27.69
N ARG A 48 4.50 -4.03 -27.73
CA ARG A 48 5.15 -4.47 -28.97
C ARG A 48 4.21 -5.20 -29.93
N ASP A 49 3.14 -5.79 -29.42
CA ASP A 49 2.11 -6.47 -30.21
C ASP A 49 0.91 -5.55 -30.49
N GLY A 50 1.02 -4.25 -30.20
CA GLY A 50 -0.08 -3.29 -30.34
C GLY A 50 -1.16 -3.41 -29.25
N ILE A 51 -0.89 -4.18 -28.18
CA ILE A 51 -1.81 -4.31 -27.05
C ILE A 51 -1.51 -3.20 -26.06
N HIS A 52 -2.42 -2.23 -25.99
CA HIS A 52 -2.30 -1.08 -25.10
C HIS A 52 -3.18 -1.22 -23.87
N PHE A 53 -2.56 -0.95 -22.74
CA PHE A 53 -3.15 -1.04 -21.41
C PHE A 53 -3.78 0.30 -20.99
N LYS A 54 -5.02 0.25 -20.50
CA LYS A 54 -5.76 1.40 -19.94
C LYS A 54 -5.98 1.22 -18.44
N SER A 55 -6.22 2.32 -17.71
CA SER A 55 -6.55 2.23 -16.29
C SER A 55 -7.98 1.73 -16.10
N ALA A 56 -8.19 0.85 -15.11
CA ALA A 56 -9.54 0.50 -14.66
C ALA A 56 -10.30 1.73 -14.11
N LEU A 57 -9.57 2.73 -13.60
CA LEU A 57 -10.13 3.97 -13.06
C LEU A 57 -10.72 4.89 -14.12
N GLU A 58 -10.42 4.69 -15.40
CA GLU A 58 -11.11 5.36 -16.50
C GLU A 58 -12.59 4.94 -16.59
N PHE A 59 -12.90 3.73 -16.12
CA PHE A 59 -14.23 3.14 -16.21
C PHE A 59 -15.00 3.18 -14.89
N CYS A 60 -14.29 3.01 -13.76
CA CYS A 60 -14.88 3.01 -12.42
C CYS A 60 -14.12 3.96 -11.48
N PRO A 61 -14.13 5.29 -11.69
CA PRO A 61 -13.43 6.24 -10.80
C PRO A 61 -13.98 6.26 -9.37
N GLU A 62 -15.22 5.84 -9.16
CA GLU A 62 -15.92 5.81 -7.88
C GLU A 62 -15.37 4.80 -6.88
N ILE A 63 -14.54 3.84 -7.33
CA ILE A 63 -13.90 2.83 -6.45
C ILE A 63 -12.77 3.43 -5.61
N LEU A 64 -12.35 4.65 -5.91
CA LEU A 64 -11.34 5.38 -5.16
C LEU A 64 -11.97 6.01 -3.91
N VAL A 65 -11.28 5.82 -2.79
CA VAL A 65 -11.78 6.28 -1.50
C VAL A 65 -11.90 7.80 -1.44
N LYS A 66 -13.09 8.25 -1.03
CA LYS A 66 -13.40 9.68 -0.86
C LYS A 66 -12.72 10.22 0.39
N HIS A 67 -12.53 11.53 0.43
CA HIS A 67 -11.91 12.22 1.55
C HIS A 67 -12.83 12.23 2.77
N GLY A 68 -12.27 12.04 3.96
CA GLY A 68 -12.99 12.15 5.22
C GLY A 68 -12.75 11.00 6.20
N PHE A 69 -13.55 10.96 7.26
CA PHE A 69 -13.63 9.83 8.17
C PHE A 69 -14.62 8.82 7.61
N LEU A 70 -14.18 7.57 7.43
CA LEU A 70 -15.05 6.52 6.87
C LEU A 70 -15.77 5.74 7.96
N THR A 71 -15.20 5.70 9.16
CA THR A 71 -15.73 5.02 10.35
C THR A 71 -16.31 6.02 11.36
N GLN A 72 -17.18 5.55 12.25
CA GLN A 72 -17.75 6.36 13.33
C GLN A 72 -16.68 6.86 14.32
N ARG A 73 -15.71 6.00 14.63
CA ARG A 73 -14.58 6.36 15.48
C ARG A 73 -13.62 7.27 14.71
N GLN A 74 -13.17 8.35 15.35
CA GLN A 74 -12.14 9.24 14.83
C GLN A 74 -10.79 9.06 15.55
N PRO A 75 -9.66 9.48 14.94
CA PRO A 75 -8.36 9.42 15.60
C PRO A 75 -8.30 10.40 16.78
N THR A 76 -7.65 9.99 17.87
CA THR A 76 -7.33 10.88 18.99
C THR A 76 -6.22 11.87 18.60
N ALA A 77 -5.98 12.90 19.42
CA ALA A 77 -4.88 13.85 19.17
C ALA A 77 -3.50 13.17 19.08
N ALA A 78 -3.24 12.15 19.90
CA ALA A 78 -1.99 11.39 19.83
C ALA A 78 -1.90 10.55 18.53
N GLN A 79 -3.01 9.92 18.13
CA GLN A 79 -3.07 9.16 16.87
C GLN A 79 -2.93 10.07 15.64
N TRP A 80 -3.45 11.30 15.70
CA TRP A 80 -3.21 12.29 14.66
C TRP A 80 -1.74 12.64 14.52
N LYS A 81 -0.99 12.76 15.62
CA LYS A 81 0.47 12.95 15.56
C LYS A 81 1.15 11.78 14.87
N ASP A 82 0.76 10.54 15.18
CA ASP A 82 1.29 9.34 14.51
C ASP A 82 1.00 9.34 13.01
N VAL A 83 -0.23 9.71 12.62
CA VAL A 83 -0.64 9.77 11.21
C VAL A 83 0.18 10.81 10.45
N LEU A 84 0.28 12.03 10.97
CA LEU A 84 1.03 13.11 10.30
C LEU A 84 2.53 12.78 10.22
N PHE A 85 3.11 12.26 11.30
CA PHE A 85 4.50 11.83 11.33
C PHE A 85 4.79 10.70 10.33
N GLY A 86 3.92 9.68 10.30
CA GLY A 86 4.08 8.54 9.40
C GLY A 86 3.87 8.88 7.93
N TRP A 87 3.00 9.85 7.63
CA TRP A 87 2.64 10.21 6.26
C TRP A 87 3.84 10.68 5.43
N GLU A 88 4.62 11.62 5.95
CA GLU A 88 5.79 12.16 5.25
C GLU A 88 6.85 11.08 5.01
N ILE A 89 7.07 10.22 6.01
CA ILE A 89 8.01 9.10 5.89
C ILE A 89 7.53 8.08 4.85
N ALA A 90 6.22 7.78 4.84
CA ALA A 90 5.64 6.87 3.87
C ALA A 90 5.77 7.40 2.43
N LYS A 91 5.61 8.71 2.23
CA LYS A 91 5.81 9.36 0.93
C LYS A 91 7.27 9.28 0.46
N GLU A 92 8.24 9.52 1.35
CA GLU A 92 9.66 9.37 1.02
C GLU A 92 10.06 7.92 0.73
N MET A 93 9.55 6.97 1.51
CA MET A 93 9.74 5.54 1.24
C MET A 93 9.17 5.17 -0.14
N GLY A 94 7.97 5.65 -0.45
CA GLY A 94 7.34 5.42 -1.74
C GLY A 94 8.14 6.01 -2.90
N ARG A 95 8.75 7.20 -2.71
CA ARG A 95 9.66 7.82 -3.68
C ARG A 95 10.89 6.96 -3.97
N LEU A 96 11.38 6.22 -2.98
CA LEU A 96 12.52 5.31 -3.14
C LEU A 96 12.13 3.96 -3.76
N ASP A 97 10.83 3.69 -3.92
CA ASP A 97 10.26 2.41 -4.35
C ASP A 97 10.63 1.25 -3.42
N VAL A 98 10.55 1.50 -2.11
CA VAL A 98 10.77 0.47 -1.07
C VAL A 98 9.46 -0.20 -0.68
N GLY A 99 8.43 0.61 -0.45
CA GLY A 99 7.10 0.18 -0.01
C GLY A 99 6.19 1.39 0.13
N GLN A 100 4.96 1.16 0.59
CA GLN A 100 3.94 2.22 0.64
C GLN A 100 3.16 2.28 1.95
N THR A 101 3.42 1.34 2.87
CA THR A 101 2.83 1.29 4.21
C THR A 101 3.87 1.43 5.31
N ILE A 102 3.55 2.21 6.33
CA ILE A 102 4.35 2.36 7.55
C ILE A 102 3.46 2.18 8.79
N ILE A 103 4.02 1.58 9.83
CA ILE A 103 3.35 1.41 11.12
C ILE A 103 4.06 2.28 12.14
N VAL A 104 3.29 3.16 12.76
CA VAL A 104 3.77 4.16 13.73
C VAL A 104 3.03 4.00 15.04
N ASN A 105 3.72 4.26 16.14
CA ASN A 105 3.09 4.38 17.44
C ASN A 105 3.89 5.34 18.32
N ASP A 106 3.23 6.34 18.87
CA ASP A 106 3.87 7.38 19.71
C ASP A 106 5.03 8.07 19.00
N THR A 107 4.77 8.45 17.74
CA THR A 107 5.72 9.10 16.82
C THR A 107 7.03 8.32 16.60
N ALA A 108 7.02 7.01 16.85
CA ALA A 108 8.11 6.10 16.52
C ALA A 108 7.69 5.15 15.40
N VAL A 109 8.58 4.97 14.42
CA VAL A 109 8.39 3.97 13.36
C VAL A 109 8.63 2.58 13.95
N ILE A 110 7.61 1.73 13.88
CA ILE A 110 7.68 0.34 14.35
C ILE A 110 8.07 -0.59 13.21
N ALA A 111 7.45 -0.40 12.04
CA ALA A 111 7.71 -1.20 10.86
C ALA A 111 7.47 -0.41 9.59
N VAL A 112 8.23 -0.76 8.55
CA VAL A 112 8.17 -0.19 7.20
C VAL A 112 7.92 -1.38 6.26
N GLU A 113 6.92 -1.28 5.40
CA GLU A 113 6.63 -2.29 4.39
C GLU A 113 7.75 -2.35 3.35
N ALA A 114 8.11 -3.56 2.95
CA ALA A 114 8.91 -3.78 1.77
C ALA A 114 8.32 -4.95 0.95
N ILE A 115 9.14 -5.95 0.63
CA ILE A 115 8.76 -7.06 -0.23
C ILE A 115 7.72 -8.01 0.37
N GLU A 116 7.59 -8.03 1.70
CA GLU A 116 6.69 -8.92 2.41
C GLU A 116 5.20 -8.57 2.21
N GLY A 117 4.91 -7.32 1.85
CA GLY A 117 3.55 -6.81 1.69
C GLY A 117 2.92 -6.28 2.98
N THR A 118 1.80 -5.57 2.80
CA THR A 118 1.15 -4.77 3.83
C THR A 118 0.75 -5.59 5.07
N ASP A 119 0.05 -6.71 4.88
CA ASP A 119 -0.48 -7.50 6.00
C ASP A 119 0.65 -8.12 6.84
N GLU A 120 1.69 -8.66 6.20
CA GLU A 120 2.85 -9.22 6.89
C GLU A 120 3.63 -8.15 7.66
N CYS A 121 3.74 -6.94 7.10
CA CYS A 121 4.31 -5.79 7.78
C CYS A 121 3.52 -5.41 9.04
N ILE A 122 2.18 -5.41 8.96
CA ILE A 122 1.29 -5.15 10.12
C ILE A 122 1.45 -6.24 11.19
N ARG A 123 1.47 -7.53 10.80
CA ARG A 123 1.69 -8.64 11.74
C ARG A 123 3.05 -8.50 12.44
N ARG A 124 4.10 -8.22 11.68
CA ARG A 124 5.45 -7.97 12.21
C ARG A 124 5.47 -6.78 13.17
N ALA A 125 4.76 -5.70 12.89
CA ALA A 125 4.65 -4.59 13.82
C ALA A 125 3.97 -4.99 15.14
N GLY A 126 2.95 -5.85 15.08
CA GLY A 126 2.26 -6.39 16.27
C GLY A 126 3.16 -7.23 17.19
N THR A 127 4.14 -7.95 16.63
CA THR A 127 5.10 -8.71 17.46
C THR A 127 6.11 -7.79 18.16
N LEU A 128 6.39 -6.62 17.58
CA LEU A 128 7.32 -5.61 18.12
C LEU A 128 6.64 -4.67 19.11
N CYS A 129 5.39 -4.27 18.88
CA CYS A 129 4.64 -3.34 19.73
C CYS A 129 3.54 -4.08 20.52
N ARG A 130 3.95 -4.81 21.57
CA ARG A 130 3.02 -5.60 22.41
C ARG A 130 1.93 -4.79 23.12
N ARG A 131 2.15 -3.48 23.31
CA ARG A 131 1.13 -2.58 23.89
C ARG A 131 -0.04 -2.29 22.93
N GLY A 132 0.15 -2.50 21.64
CA GLY A 132 -0.82 -2.14 20.60
C GLY A 132 -1.05 -0.63 20.48
N GLY A 133 -2.20 -0.24 19.94
CA GLY A 133 -2.55 1.16 19.70
C GLY A 133 -1.87 1.79 18.49
N MET A 134 -1.30 0.98 17.60
CA MET A 134 -0.54 1.45 16.45
C MET A 134 -1.44 2.10 15.39
N SER A 135 -0.85 3.02 14.64
CA SER A 135 -1.42 3.64 13.44
C SER A 135 -0.74 3.06 12.21
N VAL A 136 -1.54 2.60 11.25
CA VAL A 136 -1.10 2.12 9.94
C VAL A 136 -1.34 3.25 8.94
N ILE A 137 -0.30 3.69 8.25
CA ILE A 137 -0.38 4.75 7.25
C ILE A 137 0.01 4.14 5.92
N LYS A 138 -0.89 4.18 4.94
CA LYS A 138 -0.69 3.65 3.59
C LYS A 138 -0.99 4.72 2.56
N VAL A 139 0.02 5.11 1.79
CA VAL A 139 -0.07 6.21 0.81
C VAL A 139 0.24 5.71 -0.59
N ALA A 140 -0.16 6.42 -1.64
CA ALA A 140 0.38 6.16 -2.97
C ALA A 140 1.81 6.69 -3.09
N LYS A 141 2.68 6.00 -3.83
CA LYS A 141 4.00 6.54 -4.18
C LYS A 141 3.82 7.83 -5.00
N PRO A 142 4.75 8.80 -4.94
CA PRO A 142 4.61 10.05 -5.69
C PRO A 142 4.47 9.87 -7.21
N SER A 143 5.09 8.83 -7.78
CA SER A 143 5.04 8.49 -9.20
C SER A 143 4.22 7.21 -9.47
N GLN A 144 3.20 6.95 -8.65
CA GLN A 144 2.38 5.74 -8.74
C GLN A 144 1.74 5.58 -10.13
N ASP A 145 1.93 4.42 -10.76
CA ASP A 145 1.22 4.07 -11.99
C ASP A 145 -0.19 3.57 -11.67
N MET A 146 -1.14 4.50 -11.66
CA MET A 146 -2.55 4.26 -11.35
C MET A 146 -3.30 3.38 -12.37
N ARG A 147 -2.62 2.86 -13.40
CA ARG A 147 -3.22 1.88 -14.31
C ARG A 147 -3.22 0.46 -13.73
N PHE A 148 -2.23 0.13 -12.91
CA PHE A 148 -2.01 -1.26 -12.44
C PHE A 148 -1.52 -1.38 -11.01
N ASP A 149 -0.87 -0.36 -10.46
CA ASP A 149 -0.39 -0.37 -9.09
C ASP A 149 -1.23 0.67 -8.34
N VAL A 150 -2.44 0.31 -7.91
CA VAL A 150 -3.26 1.19 -7.07
C VAL A 150 -3.21 0.64 -5.64
N PRO A 151 -2.79 1.45 -4.64
CA PRO A 151 -2.86 1.06 -3.24
C PRO A 151 -4.25 0.52 -2.90
N THR A 152 -4.29 -0.67 -2.33
CA THR A 152 -5.55 -1.36 -2.05
C THR A 152 -5.60 -1.81 -0.60
N VAL A 153 -6.77 -1.66 0.02
CA VAL A 153 -7.11 -2.16 1.36
C VAL A 153 -8.39 -2.97 1.25
N GLY A 154 -8.45 -4.11 1.94
CA GLY A 154 -9.65 -4.92 2.03
C GLY A 154 -9.87 -5.48 3.44
N MET A 155 -10.87 -6.35 3.57
CA MET A 155 -11.28 -6.97 4.83
C MET A 155 -10.12 -7.64 5.57
N GLN A 156 -9.25 -8.35 4.83
CA GLN A 156 -8.09 -9.03 5.41
C GLN A 156 -7.13 -8.06 6.11
N THR A 157 -6.93 -6.86 5.57
CA THR A 157 -6.08 -5.84 6.21
C THR A 157 -6.68 -5.38 7.52
N ILE A 158 -7.99 -5.16 7.59
CA ILE A 158 -8.68 -4.77 8.85
C ILE A 158 -8.59 -5.88 9.90
N GLN A 159 -8.79 -7.14 9.51
CA GLN A 159 -8.62 -8.29 10.40
C GLN A 159 -7.18 -8.36 10.94
N THR A 160 -6.20 -8.23 10.05
CA THR A 160 -4.77 -8.25 10.40
C THR A 160 -4.41 -7.09 11.34
N MET A 161 -4.96 -5.90 11.09
CA MET A 161 -4.79 -4.74 11.99
C MET A 161 -5.33 -5.02 13.39
N ARG A 162 -6.51 -5.63 13.50
CA ARG A 162 -7.10 -5.98 14.78
C ARG A 162 -6.23 -6.96 15.55
N GLU A 163 -5.79 -8.03 14.89
CA GLU A 163 -4.91 -9.07 15.45
C GLU A 163 -3.58 -8.49 15.93
N ALA A 164 -2.98 -7.60 15.14
CA ALA A 164 -1.72 -6.94 15.48
C ALA A 164 -1.86 -5.83 16.53
N GLY A 165 -3.09 -5.46 16.93
CA GLY A 165 -3.34 -4.42 17.91
C GLY A 165 -3.32 -2.99 17.33
N ALA A 166 -3.37 -2.81 16.02
CA ALA A 166 -3.53 -1.51 15.38
C ALA A 166 -4.96 -0.94 15.60
N ARG A 167 -5.09 0.38 15.55
CA ARG A 167 -6.33 1.11 15.86
C ARG A 167 -6.69 2.21 14.86
N VAL A 168 -5.75 2.62 14.00
CA VAL A 168 -5.97 3.66 13.00
C VAL A 168 -5.41 3.18 11.68
N LEU A 169 -6.19 3.32 10.62
CA LEU A 169 -5.76 3.22 9.23
C LEU A 169 -5.89 4.62 8.61
N ALA A 170 -4.77 5.20 8.19
CA ALA A 170 -4.74 6.40 7.38
C ALA A 170 -4.40 6.03 5.93
N ILE A 171 -5.26 6.45 5.00
CA ILE A 171 -5.13 6.19 3.57
C ILE A 171 -5.26 7.48 2.76
N GLU A 172 -4.80 7.42 1.52
CA GLU A 172 -4.81 8.57 0.63
C GLU A 172 -6.07 8.63 -0.24
N SER A 173 -6.80 9.74 -0.09
CA SER A 173 -8.02 10.01 -0.83
C SER A 173 -7.74 10.14 -2.33
N GLY A 174 -8.61 9.54 -3.14
CA GLY A 174 -8.49 9.57 -4.60
C GLY A 174 -7.32 8.75 -5.14
N MET A 175 -6.59 8.04 -4.29
CA MET A 175 -5.40 7.27 -4.66
C MET A 175 -5.41 5.84 -4.11
N THR A 176 -6.41 5.48 -3.31
CA THR A 176 -6.52 4.16 -2.66
C THR A 176 -7.87 3.53 -2.99
N ILE A 177 -7.88 2.24 -3.30
CA ILE A 177 -9.09 1.42 -3.45
C ILE A 177 -9.42 0.75 -2.11
N LEU A 178 -10.68 0.86 -1.69
CA LEU A 178 -11.23 0.07 -0.60
C LEU A 178 -12.08 -1.06 -1.21
N LEU A 179 -11.61 -2.30 -1.14
CA LEU A 179 -12.36 -3.46 -1.62
C LEU A 179 -13.58 -3.65 -0.74
N ASP A 180 -14.76 -3.75 -1.35
CA ASP A 180 -16.04 -3.92 -0.64
C ASP A 180 -16.18 -2.85 0.48
N GLU A 181 -16.12 -1.56 0.08
CA GLU A 181 -16.02 -0.41 0.98
C GLU A 181 -16.98 -0.47 2.19
N GLU A 182 -18.26 -0.81 1.94
CA GLU A 182 -19.28 -0.94 2.99
C GLU A 182 -18.88 -2.00 4.02
N GLU A 183 -18.50 -3.21 3.58
CA GLU A 183 -18.11 -4.31 4.46
C GLU A 183 -16.85 -3.97 5.27
N VAL A 184 -15.88 -3.30 4.64
CA VAL A 184 -14.64 -2.85 5.29
C VAL A 184 -14.92 -1.83 6.39
N ILE A 185 -15.80 -0.87 6.13
CA ILE A 185 -16.21 0.14 7.11
C ILE A 185 -16.95 -0.51 8.28
N GLU A 186 -17.93 -1.37 8.00
CA GLU A 186 -18.70 -2.09 9.02
C GLU A 186 -17.79 -2.94 9.92
N LEU A 187 -16.85 -3.67 9.31
CA LEU A 187 -15.89 -4.47 10.06
C LEU A 187 -14.97 -3.59 10.92
N ALA A 188 -14.48 -2.47 10.37
CA ALA A 188 -13.60 -1.57 11.09
C ALA A 188 -14.31 -0.94 12.30
N ASP A 189 -15.55 -0.48 12.13
CA ASP A 189 -16.39 0.02 13.22
C ASP A 189 -16.59 -1.04 14.31
N LYS A 190 -16.97 -2.27 13.91
CA LYS A 190 -17.15 -3.40 14.84
C LYS A 190 -15.88 -3.73 15.62
N LEU A 191 -14.72 -3.59 15.01
CA LEU A 191 -13.42 -3.89 15.61
C LEU A 191 -12.77 -2.69 16.33
N GLY A 192 -13.42 -1.52 16.31
CA GLY A 192 -12.94 -0.29 16.92
C GLY A 192 -11.72 0.31 16.22
N ILE A 193 -11.56 0.06 14.92
CA ILE A 193 -10.51 0.61 14.07
C ILE A 193 -11.07 1.87 13.41
N CYS A 194 -10.33 2.98 13.52
CA CYS A 194 -10.65 4.19 12.78
C CYS A 194 -10.05 4.10 11.38
N ILE A 195 -10.82 4.44 10.33
CA ILE A 195 -10.31 4.65 8.98
C ILE A 195 -10.47 6.12 8.62
N VAL A 196 -9.35 6.77 8.28
CA VAL A 196 -9.31 8.16 7.83
C VAL A 196 -8.67 8.24 6.45
N SER A 197 -9.35 8.93 5.54
CA SER A 197 -8.92 9.17 4.17
C SER A 197 -8.55 10.64 4.00
N LEU A 198 -7.29 10.92 3.69
CA LEU A 198 -6.71 12.27 3.69
C LEU A 198 -6.25 12.69 2.31
N LYS A 199 -6.37 14.00 2.04
CA LYS A 199 -5.70 14.62 0.90
C LYS A 199 -4.25 14.91 1.28
N SER A 200 -3.32 14.58 0.40
CA SER A 200 -1.89 14.86 0.62
C SER A 200 -1.61 16.35 0.90
N GLU A 201 -2.34 17.25 0.25
CA GLU A 201 -2.21 18.71 0.47
C GLU A 201 -2.64 19.14 1.89
N GLU A 202 -3.70 18.53 2.42
CA GLU A 202 -4.18 18.83 3.77
C GLU A 202 -3.16 18.41 4.83
N VAL A 203 -2.54 17.25 4.64
CA VAL A 203 -1.50 16.77 5.56
C VAL A 203 -0.31 17.73 5.57
N ARG A 204 0.15 18.17 4.40
CA ARG A 204 1.23 19.16 4.29
C ARG A 204 0.91 20.47 5.02
N LEU A 205 -0.31 20.99 4.88
CA LEU A 205 -0.74 22.20 5.57
C LEU A 205 -0.78 22.01 7.10
N ARG A 206 -1.22 20.85 7.58
CA ARG A 206 -1.25 20.51 9.02
C ARG A 206 0.13 20.31 9.64
N VAL A 207 1.14 19.95 8.84
CA VAL A 207 2.53 19.80 9.29
C VAL A 207 3.28 21.14 9.27
N ALA A 208 2.91 22.04 8.35
CA ALA A 208 3.56 23.35 8.19
C ALA A 208 3.08 24.44 9.17
N GLY A 209 1.92 24.25 9.81
CA GLY A 209 1.35 25.16 10.82
C GLY A 209 1.57 24.67 12.24
#